data_AF-A0A8H3EM92-F1
#
_entry.id   AF-A0A8H3EM92-F1
#
_cell.length_a   1.000
_cell.length_b   1.000
_cell.length_c   1.000
_cell.angle_alpha   90.00
_cell.angle_beta   90.00
_cell.angle_gamma   90.00
#
_symmetry.space_group_name_H-M   'P 1'
#
loop_
_entity.id
_entity.type
_entity.pdbx_description
1 polymer ?
#
loop_
_entity_poly.entity_id
_entity_poly.type
_entity_poly.pdbx_seq_one_letter_code
_entity_poly.pdbx_strand_id
1 'polypeptide(L)'
;MAITPPSTPPSLSSPHNNNHLSDVFSDSPPTSPTAADPSDILRLRSTHSTAGYRDGISISKDRSLQSGFDEGYSLGAVFGLRVGYILGALEGLCSAHLQESEERKALKQLVKNAREHLAIEKLFGREWWGEDGTWKYEVQGTEEEVTFREVVDSHPLVKRWVERVDQELNIAGVQVGRFEGEEWEEGRVGNGEAEVG
;
A
#
# COMPACT_ATOMS: atom_id res chain seq x y z
N MET A 1 62.27 15.27 13.54
CA MET A 1 61.35 14.26 14.08
C MET A 1 60.96 13.34 12.95
N ALA A 2 61.40 12.08 13.05
CA ALA A 2 61.14 11.03 12.07
C ALA A 2 59.96 10.18 12.53
N ILE A 3 59.06 9.81 11.62
CA ILE A 3 58.30 8.56 11.71
C ILE A 3 58.08 8.06 10.27
N THR A 4 58.69 6.91 9.96
CA THR A 4 58.60 6.16 8.70
C THR A 4 57.31 5.32 8.65
N PRO A 5 56.73 5.08 7.46
CA PRO A 5 55.60 4.14 7.29
C PRO A 5 56.11 2.69 7.15
N PRO A 6 55.35 1.67 7.61
CA PRO A 6 55.73 0.28 7.39
C PRO A 6 55.32 -0.24 5.99
N SER A 7 56.18 -1.13 5.51
CA SER A 7 56.28 -1.77 4.20
C SER A 7 55.19 -2.83 3.92
N THR A 8 54.76 -2.95 2.66
CA THR A 8 54.20 -4.17 2.02
C THR A 8 55.35 -4.91 1.30
N PRO A 9 55.39 -6.25 1.17
CA PRO A 9 54.83 -6.99 0.00
C PRO A 9 54.52 -8.50 0.29
N PRO A 10 54.26 -9.45 -0.66
CA PRO A 10 54.00 -9.38 -2.11
C PRO A 10 52.70 -10.12 -2.54
N SER A 11 52.54 -10.24 -3.86
CA SER A 11 51.34 -10.46 -4.66
C SER A 11 51.30 -11.84 -5.37
N LEU A 12 50.15 -12.08 -6.05
CA LEU A 12 49.84 -13.05 -7.12
C LEU A 12 49.53 -14.52 -6.77
N SER A 13 48.28 -14.94 -6.98
CA SER A 13 47.80 -15.56 -8.25
C SER A 13 46.53 -16.42 -8.03
N SER A 14 45.51 -16.24 -8.88
CA SER A 14 44.39 -17.18 -9.06
C SER A 14 44.84 -18.39 -9.89
N PRO A 15 44.19 -19.57 -9.79
CA PRO A 15 42.99 -19.83 -10.57
C PRO A 15 41.89 -20.67 -9.87
N HIS A 16 40.70 -20.67 -10.46
CA HIS A 16 39.64 -21.68 -10.29
C HIS A 16 40.18 -23.13 -10.27
N ASN A 17 39.64 -24.01 -9.42
CA ASN A 17 38.69 -25.05 -9.86
C ASN A 17 38.06 -25.81 -8.67
N ASN A 18 36.80 -26.19 -8.86
CA ASN A 18 35.90 -26.88 -7.95
C ASN A 18 36.24 -28.37 -7.72
N ASN A 19 35.59 -28.92 -6.69
CA ASN A 19 35.50 -30.31 -6.22
C ASN A 19 36.53 -30.61 -5.11
N HIS A 20 36.14 -31.03 -3.91
CA HIS A 20 35.41 -32.28 -3.67
C HIS A 20 35.20 -32.39 -2.13
N LEU A 21 34.08 -31.96 -1.55
CA LEU A 21 32.96 -32.84 -1.16
C LEU A 21 33.34 -34.28 -0.73
N SER A 22 34.34 -34.53 0.12
CA SER A 22 34.56 -35.92 0.61
C SER A 22 35.37 -36.15 1.90
N ASP A 23 35.30 -35.34 2.95
CA ASP A 23 36.00 -35.76 4.19
C ASP A 23 35.37 -35.34 5.53
N VAL A 24 34.03 -35.34 5.60
CA VAL A 24 33.31 -35.20 6.89
C VAL A 24 32.35 -36.38 7.14
N PHE A 25 32.44 -37.43 6.31
CA PHE A 25 31.62 -38.64 6.40
C PHE A 25 32.46 -39.94 6.40
N SER A 26 33.63 -39.95 7.05
CA SER A 26 34.27 -41.21 7.44
C SER A 26 33.50 -41.85 8.60
N ASP A 27 32.47 -42.61 8.22
CA ASP A 27 31.93 -43.84 8.83
C ASP A 27 32.67 -44.30 10.11
N SER A 28 32.09 -44.27 11.31
CA SER A 28 31.05 -45.22 11.76
C SER A 28 30.50 -44.82 13.14
N PRO A 29 29.19 -44.90 13.42
CA PRO A 29 28.69 -45.04 14.78
C PRO A 29 28.48 -46.53 15.12
N PRO A 30 28.97 -47.05 16.26
CA PRO A 30 28.39 -48.26 16.82
C PRO A 30 26.98 -47.93 17.29
N THR A 31 26.01 -48.70 16.78
CA THR A 31 24.64 -48.76 17.26
C THR A 31 24.62 -48.86 18.79
N SER A 32 24.13 -47.85 19.50
CA SER A 32 23.76 -47.92 20.92
C SER A 32 22.73 -46.84 21.28
N PRO A 33 21.54 -47.21 21.79
CA PRO A 33 20.45 -46.28 22.05
C PRO A 33 20.52 -45.76 23.49
N THR A 34 21.39 -44.79 23.79
CA THR A 34 21.50 -44.16 25.12
C THR A 34 22.54 -43.05 25.01
N ALA A 35 22.37 -41.79 25.39
CA ALA A 35 21.32 -41.07 26.10
C ALA A 35 21.31 -39.65 25.51
N ALA A 36 20.17 -38.97 25.53
CA ALA A 36 20.11 -37.54 25.19
C ALA A 36 21.09 -36.79 26.09
N ASP A 37 22.18 -36.29 25.52
CA ASP A 37 23.16 -35.47 26.23
C ASP A 37 22.39 -34.25 26.77
N PRO A 38 22.41 -33.94 28.08
CA PRO A 38 21.71 -32.79 28.66
C PRO A 38 22.04 -31.46 27.96
N SER A 39 23.19 -31.40 27.27
CA SER A 39 23.59 -30.30 26.40
C SER A 39 22.68 -30.11 25.18
N ASP A 40 22.23 -31.20 24.53
CA ASP A 40 21.42 -31.13 23.32
C ASP A 40 19.99 -30.62 23.60
N ILE A 41 19.44 -30.98 24.77
CA ILE A 41 18.15 -30.46 25.22
C ILE A 41 18.25 -28.94 25.45
N LEU A 42 19.37 -28.45 26.00
CA LEU A 42 19.59 -27.02 26.23
C LEU A 42 19.80 -26.26 24.92
N ARG A 43 20.56 -26.83 23.97
CA ARG A 43 20.77 -26.25 22.62
C ARG A 43 19.49 -26.24 21.80
N LEU A 44 18.65 -27.26 21.92
CA LEU A 44 17.37 -27.32 21.23
C LEU A 44 16.40 -26.28 21.82
N ARG A 45 16.36 -26.15 23.14
CA ARG A 45 15.57 -25.10 23.83
C ARG A 45 16.04 -23.70 23.47
N SER A 46 17.35 -23.44 23.39
CA SER A 46 17.86 -22.12 23.00
C SER A 46 17.56 -21.82 21.54
N THR A 47 17.69 -22.80 20.65
CA THR A 47 17.29 -22.68 19.24
C THR A 47 15.80 -22.39 19.09
N HIS A 48 14.93 -23.15 19.78
CA HIS A 48 13.49 -22.96 19.74
C HIS A 48 13.04 -21.65 20.40
N SER A 49 13.66 -21.25 21.50
CA SER A 49 13.39 -19.96 22.15
C SER A 49 13.79 -18.79 21.26
N THR A 50 14.97 -18.87 20.63
CA THR A 50 15.43 -17.85 19.68
C THR A 50 14.56 -17.81 18.42
N ALA A 51 14.17 -18.97 17.90
CA ALA A 51 13.26 -19.08 16.77
C ALA A 51 11.89 -18.50 17.11
N GLY A 52 11.30 -18.88 18.24
CA GLY A 52 9.99 -18.38 18.70
C GLY A 52 9.99 -16.89 19.04
N TYR A 53 11.10 -16.35 19.57
CA TYR A 53 11.23 -14.90 19.76
C TYR A 53 11.27 -14.16 18.42
N ARG A 54 12.06 -14.65 17.45
CA ARG A 54 12.12 -14.04 16.11
C ARG A 54 10.78 -14.12 15.40
N ASP A 55 10.13 -15.27 15.49
CA ASP A 55 8.81 -15.52 14.91
C ASP A 55 7.75 -14.64 15.56
N GLY A 56 7.75 -14.54 16.90
CA GLY A 56 6.85 -13.65 17.64
C GLY A 56 7.01 -12.17 17.27
N ILE A 57 8.23 -11.70 17.04
CA ILE A 57 8.48 -10.33 16.55
C ILE A 57 8.01 -10.16 15.10
N SER A 58 8.19 -11.15 14.23
CA SER A 58 7.69 -11.10 12.86
C SER A 58 6.17 -11.04 12.85
N ILE A 59 5.51 -12.01 13.48
CA ILE A 59 4.05 -12.11 13.55
C ILE A 59 3.43 -10.84 14.13
N SER A 60 4.03 -10.26 15.19
CA SER A 60 3.50 -9.05 15.81
C SER A 60 3.60 -7.83 14.89
N LYS A 61 4.69 -7.71 14.13
CA LYS A 61 4.87 -6.62 13.16
C LYS A 61 3.94 -6.77 11.97
N ASP A 62 3.86 -7.97 11.41
CA ASP A 62 3.02 -8.27 10.25
C ASP A 62 1.54 -8.05 10.59
N ARG A 63 1.09 -8.49 11.78
CA ARG A 63 -0.29 -8.28 12.26
C ARG A 63 -0.64 -6.80 12.46
N SER A 64 0.29 -6.03 13.03
CA SER A 64 0.06 -4.60 13.29
C SER A 64 0.04 -3.79 11.98
N LEU A 65 0.85 -4.17 10.99
CA LEU A 65 0.87 -3.53 9.68
C LEU A 65 -0.40 -3.85 8.87
N GLN A 66 -0.82 -5.11 8.86
CA GLN A 66 -1.98 -5.54 8.07
C GLN A 66 -3.28 -4.92 8.60
N SER A 67 -3.46 -4.87 9.92
CA SER A 67 -4.65 -4.24 10.53
C SER A 67 -4.76 -2.77 10.14
N GLY A 68 -3.67 -2.00 10.25
CA GLY A 68 -3.67 -0.59 9.83
C GLY A 68 -3.91 -0.41 8.33
N PHE A 69 -3.40 -1.31 7.48
CA PHE A 69 -3.69 -1.28 6.04
C PHE A 69 -5.17 -1.56 5.76
N ASP A 70 -5.74 -2.61 6.37
CA ASP A 70 -7.13 -3.01 6.14
C ASP A 70 -8.11 -1.92 6.57
N GLU A 71 -7.82 -1.23 7.69
CA GLU A 71 -8.56 -0.06 8.17
C GLU A 71 -8.52 1.09 7.15
N GLY A 72 -7.34 1.43 6.63
CA GLY A 72 -7.16 2.52 5.67
C GLY A 72 -7.57 2.19 4.23
N TYR A 73 -7.60 0.91 3.85
CA TYR A 73 -7.82 0.48 2.47
C TYR A 73 -9.21 0.84 1.97
N SER A 74 -10.24 0.60 2.79
CA SER A 74 -11.63 0.90 2.45
C SER A 74 -11.84 2.39 2.15
N LEU A 75 -11.38 3.26 3.06
CA LEU A 75 -11.40 4.72 2.88
C LEU A 75 -10.56 5.16 1.67
N GLY A 76 -9.36 4.61 1.52
CA GLY A 76 -8.48 4.90 0.38
C GLY A 76 -9.10 4.51 -0.95
N ALA A 77 -9.86 3.42 -1.01
CA ALA A 77 -10.58 2.99 -2.20
C ALA A 77 -11.68 3.98 -2.59
N VAL A 78 -12.44 4.51 -1.64
CA VAL A 78 -13.47 5.53 -1.88
C VAL A 78 -12.83 6.84 -2.36
N PHE A 79 -11.74 7.28 -1.73
CA PHE A 79 -10.96 8.43 -2.22
C PHE A 79 -10.44 8.20 -3.64
N GLY A 80 -9.85 7.03 -3.90
CA GLY A 80 -9.31 6.65 -5.20
C GLY A 80 -10.39 6.67 -6.29
N LEU A 81 -11.58 6.16 -5.99
CA LEU A 81 -12.72 6.19 -6.90
C LEU A 81 -13.13 7.65 -7.21
N ARG A 82 -13.23 8.49 -6.18
CA ARG A 82 -13.67 9.88 -6.35
C ARG A 82 -12.66 10.74 -7.10
N VAL A 83 -11.38 10.61 -6.76
CA VAL A 83 -10.29 11.31 -7.46
C VAL A 83 -10.15 10.79 -8.89
N GLY A 84 -10.28 9.47 -9.09
CA GLY A 84 -10.27 8.84 -10.40
C GLY A 84 -11.39 9.38 -11.29
N TYR A 85 -12.61 9.54 -10.76
CA TYR A 85 -13.72 10.18 -11.47
C TYR A 85 -13.39 11.61 -11.91
N ILE A 86 -12.88 12.45 -10.99
CA ILE A 86 -12.54 13.85 -11.28
C ILE A 86 -11.50 13.93 -12.40
N LEU A 87 -10.40 13.18 -12.28
CA LEU A 87 -9.32 13.19 -13.27
C LEU A 87 -9.79 12.60 -14.60
N GLY A 88 -10.51 11.48 -14.56
CA GLY A 88 -11.04 10.80 -15.74
C GLY A 88 -12.03 11.67 -16.52
N ALA A 89 -12.90 12.43 -15.84
CA ALA A 89 -13.83 13.35 -16.48
C ALA A 89 -13.08 14.47 -17.22
N LEU A 90 -12.09 15.11 -16.58
CA LEU A 90 -11.30 16.17 -17.20
C LEU A 90 -10.44 15.66 -18.35
N GLU A 91 -9.82 14.48 -18.20
CA GLU A 91 -9.04 13.84 -19.26
C GLU A 91 -9.91 13.39 -20.43
N GLY A 92 -11.13 12.92 -20.15
CA GLY A 92 -12.13 12.59 -21.16
C GLY A 92 -12.53 13.82 -21.98
N LEU A 93 -12.81 14.95 -21.32
CA LEU A 93 -13.08 16.22 -22.00
C LEU A 93 -11.88 16.70 -22.83
N CYS A 94 -10.66 16.55 -22.31
CA CYS A 94 -9.44 16.88 -23.05
C CYS A 94 -9.24 15.98 -24.27
N SER A 95 -9.63 14.71 -24.18
CA SER A 95 -9.48 13.71 -25.25
C SER A 95 -10.55 13.83 -26.32
N ALA A 96 -11.74 14.36 -25.98
CA ALA A 96 -12.79 14.67 -26.95
C ALA A 96 -12.33 15.71 -27.99
N HIS A 97 -11.35 16.55 -27.65
CA HIS A 97 -10.76 17.53 -28.56
C HIS A 97 -9.64 16.89 -29.40
N LEU A 98 -9.96 16.55 -30.66
CA LEU A 98 -9.03 15.94 -31.62
C LEU A 98 -7.93 16.90 -32.12
N GLN A 99 -8.21 18.21 -32.14
CA GLN A 99 -7.27 19.25 -32.56
C GLN A 99 -6.68 20.00 -31.37
N GLU A 100 -5.48 20.55 -31.53
CA GLU A 100 -4.89 21.43 -30.51
C GLU A 100 -5.59 22.80 -30.56
N SER A 101 -6.66 22.94 -29.77
CA SER A 101 -7.34 24.21 -29.50
C SER A 101 -6.80 24.87 -28.22
N GLU A 102 -7.05 26.16 -28.06
CA GLU A 102 -6.76 26.86 -26.80
C GLU A 102 -7.53 26.25 -25.62
N GLU A 103 -8.75 25.76 -25.86
CA GLU A 103 -9.57 25.02 -24.90
C GLU A 103 -8.86 23.73 -24.45
N ARG A 104 -8.31 22.96 -25.39
CA ARG A 104 -7.55 21.74 -25.07
C ARG A 104 -6.32 22.05 -24.22
N LYS A 105 -5.60 23.13 -24.52
CA LYS A 105 -4.46 23.57 -23.69
C LYS A 105 -4.90 23.98 -22.28
N ALA A 106 -6.02 24.69 -22.17
CA ALA A 106 -6.60 25.08 -20.88
C ALA A 106 -7.02 23.84 -20.06
N LEU A 107 -7.67 22.86 -20.68
CA LEU A 107 -8.04 21.60 -20.03
C LEU A 107 -6.82 20.79 -19.58
N LYS A 108 -5.75 20.72 -20.39
CA LYS A 108 -4.49 20.08 -19.97
C LYS A 108 -3.91 20.73 -18.72
N GLN A 109 -3.92 22.06 -18.64
CA GLN A 109 -3.48 22.77 -17.44
C GLN A 109 -4.41 22.49 -16.25
N LEU A 110 -5.72 22.42 -16.49
CA LEU A 110 -6.69 22.08 -15.45
C LEU A 110 -6.46 20.67 -14.88
N VAL A 111 -6.22 19.68 -15.74
CA VAL A 111 -5.84 18.30 -15.34
C VAL A 111 -4.55 18.31 -14.53
N LYS A 112 -3.54 19.06 -14.96
CA LYS A 112 -2.27 19.18 -14.23
C LYS A 112 -2.49 19.74 -12.81
N ASN A 113 -3.25 20.83 -12.69
CA ASN A 113 -3.60 21.42 -11.41
C ASN A 113 -4.41 20.45 -10.54
N ALA A 114 -5.35 19.71 -11.12
CA ALA A 114 -6.14 18.70 -10.43
C ALA A 114 -5.25 17.61 -9.84
N ARG A 115 -4.30 17.07 -10.62
CA ARG A 115 -3.33 16.06 -10.16
C ARG A 115 -2.46 16.58 -9.02
N GLU A 116 -2.00 17.82 -9.11
CA GLU A 116 -1.18 18.43 -8.05
C GLU A 116 -1.97 18.69 -6.77
N HIS A 117 -3.25 19.05 -6.86
CA HIS A 117 -4.09 19.35 -5.70
C HIS A 117 -4.68 18.09 -5.05
N LEU A 118 -5.01 17.07 -5.85
CA LEU A 118 -5.55 15.79 -5.40
C LEU A 118 -4.45 14.74 -5.20
N ALA A 119 -3.20 15.17 -5.08
CA ALA A 119 -2.11 14.30 -4.70
C ALA A 119 -2.35 13.74 -3.28
N ILE A 120 -1.95 12.49 -3.05
CA ILE A 120 -2.11 11.78 -1.78
C ILE A 120 -1.57 12.61 -0.61
N GLU A 121 -0.42 13.27 -0.79
CA GLU A 121 0.23 14.12 0.21
C GLU A 121 -0.66 15.29 0.69
N LYS A 122 -1.51 15.83 -0.20
CA LYS A 122 -2.43 16.93 0.11
C LYS A 122 -3.77 16.44 0.63
N LEU A 123 -4.28 15.34 0.08
CA LEU A 123 -5.54 14.71 0.54
C LEU A 123 -5.41 14.17 1.97
N PHE A 124 -4.29 13.51 2.26
CA PHE A 124 -3.99 12.96 3.59
C PHE A 124 -3.05 13.86 4.39
N GLY A 125 -3.01 15.15 4.06
CA GLY A 125 -2.20 16.14 4.76
C GLY A 125 -2.68 16.35 6.20
N ARG A 126 -1.76 16.77 7.07
CA ARG A 126 -2.05 17.10 8.49
C ARG A 126 -3.06 18.24 8.66
N GLU A 127 -3.37 18.96 7.59
CA GLU A 127 -4.42 19.98 7.52
C GLU A 127 -5.81 19.35 7.70
N TRP A 128 -6.04 18.18 7.11
CA TRP A 128 -7.34 17.50 7.10
C TRP A 128 -7.41 16.30 8.05
N TRP A 129 -6.26 15.76 8.46
CA TRP A 129 -6.16 14.55 9.27
C TRP A 129 -5.38 14.78 10.57
N GLY A 130 -5.83 14.14 11.65
CA GLY A 130 -5.15 14.01 12.94
C GLY A 130 -4.03 12.95 12.92
N GLU A 131 -3.21 12.91 13.97
CA GLU A 131 -2.14 11.90 14.11
C GLU A 131 -2.68 10.49 14.38
N ASP A 132 -3.93 10.44 14.84
CA ASP A 132 -4.73 9.26 15.16
C ASP A 132 -5.55 8.74 13.97
N GLY A 133 -5.49 9.41 12.81
CA GLY A 133 -6.27 9.03 11.61
C GLY A 133 -7.70 9.57 11.60
N THR A 134 -8.06 10.44 12.54
CA THR A 134 -9.37 11.11 12.57
C THR A 134 -9.40 12.31 11.61
N TRP A 135 -10.50 12.50 10.87
CA TRP A 135 -10.68 13.68 10.01
C TRP A 135 -11.04 14.93 10.81
N LYS A 136 -10.60 16.10 10.36
CA LYS A 136 -10.73 17.40 11.06
C LYS A 136 -11.84 18.31 10.52
N TYR A 137 -12.51 17.91 9.45
CA TYR A 137 -13.54 18.69 8.77
C TYR A 137 -14.94 18.19 9.10
N GLU A 138 -15.93 19.07 8.95
CA GLU A 138 -17.33 18.75 9.21
C GLU A 138 -17.88 17.83 8.10
N VAL A 139 -18.44 16.69 8.51
CA VAL A 139 -19.09 15.72 7.63
C VAL A 139 -20.58 15.75 7.91
N GLN A 140 -21.39 15.89 6.85
CA GLN A 140 -22.84 15.94 6.97
C GLN A 140 -23.41 14.51 7.12
N GLY A 141 -23.17 13.91 8.29
CA GLY A 141 -23.74 12.61 8.67
C GLY A 141 -24.27 12.66 10.10
N THR A 142 -25.22 11.79 10.42
CA THR A 142 -25.59 11.56 11.83
C THR A 142 -24.37 10.93 12.51
N GLU A 143 -23.93 11.43 13.67
CA GLU A 143 -22.68 11.02 14.35
C GLU A 143 -22.54 9.49 14.53
N GLU A 144 -23.64 8.75 14.45
CA GLU A 144 -23.73 7.30 14.67
C GLU A 144 -23.50 6.44 13.41
N GLU A 145 -23.63 6.96 12.18
CA GLU A 145 -23.47 6.20 10.93
C GLU A 145 -22.82 7.00 9.79
N VAL A 146 -21.69 7.64 10.05
CA VAL A 146 -20.96 8.36 8.98
C VAL A 146 -20.33 7.36 8.01
N THR A 147 -20.78 7.34 6.76
CA THR A 147 -20.21 6.49 5.71
C THR A 147 -18.89 7.07 5.17
N PHE A 148 -17.94 6.23 4.75
CA PHE A 148 -16.69 6.70 4.14
C PHE A 148 -16.93 7.58 2.89
N ARG A 149 -18.04 7.37 2.20
CA ARG A 149 -18.45 8.20 1.06
C ARG A 149 -18.78 9.62 1.48
N GLU A 150 -19.55 9.80 2.55
CA GLU A 150 -19.84 11.11 3.11
C GLU A 150 -18.57 11.84 3.57
N VAL A 151 -17.63 11.11 4.18
CA VAL A 151 -16.32 11.65 4.56
C VAL A 151 -15.59 12.18 3.32
N VAL A 152 -15.48 11.37 2.27
CA VAL A 152 -14.80 11.77 1.03
C VAL A 152 -15.50 12.93 0.32
N ASP A 153 -16.84 12.91 0.24
CA ASP A 153 -17.62 13.97 -0.40
C ASP A 153 -17.59 15.29 0.38
N SER A 154 -17.42 15.21 1.71
CA SER A 154 -17.25 16.38 2.58
C SER A 154 -15.82 16.94 2.56
N HIS A 155 -14.85 16.18 2.03
CA HIS A 155 -13.46 16.63 1.98
C HIS A 155 -13.33 17.92 1.13
N PRO A 156 -12.80 19.03 1.67
CA PRO A 156 -12.87 20.33 1.00
C PRO A 156 -12.19 20.41 -0.37
N LEU A 157 -11.05 19.74 -0.55
CA LEU A 157 -10.40 19.65 -1.87
C LEU A 157 -11.23 18.86 -2.88
N VAL A 158 -11.76 17.70 -2.48
CA VAL A 158 -12.59 16.86 -3.35
C VAL A 158 -13.83 17.61 -3.76
N LYS A 159 -14.56 18.19 -2.80
CA LYS A 159 -15.76 18.98 -3.05
C LYS A 159 -15.53 20.10 -4.07
N ARG A 160 -14.48 20.91 -3.87
CA ARG A 160 -14.12 21.99 -4.81
C ARG A 160 -13.87 21.48 -6.23
N TRP A 161 -13.18 20.36 -6.36
CA TRP A 161 -12.86 19.79 -7.67
C TRP A 161 -14.05 19.10 -8.32
N VAL A 162 -14.94 18.47 -7.55
CA VAL A 162 -16.23 17.96 -8.05
C VAL A 162 -17.05 19.10 -8.63
N GLU A 163 -17.24 20.19 -7.88
CA GLU A 163 -17.96 21.38 -8.35
C GLU A 163 -17.33 21.95 -9.63
N ARG A 164 -15.99 21.98 -9.70
CA ARG A 164 -15.29 22.44 -10.89
C ARG A 164 -15.51 21.53 -12.10
N VAL A 165 -15.47 20.21 -11.90
CA VAL A 165 -15.72 19.23 -12.96
C VAL A 165 -17.15 19.32 -13.47
N ASP A 166 -18.12 19.43 -12.57
CA ASP A 166 -19.53 19.57 -12.94
C ASP A 166 -19.77 20.83 -13.78
N GLN A 167 -19.06 21.93 -13.47
CA GLN A 167 -19.09 23.14 -14.28
C GLN A 167 -18.56 22.90 -15.70
N GLU A 168 -17.40 22.25 -15.86
CA GLU A 168 -16.80 21.97 -17.17
C GLU A 168 -17.66 20.99 -17.99
N LEU A 169 -18.23 19.98 -17.35
CA LEU A 169 -19.14 19.02 -17.99
C LEU A 169 -20.43 19.68 -18.49
N ASN A 170 -20.99 20.60 -17.70
CA ASN A 170 -22.17 21.35 -18.08
C ASN A 170 -21.90 22.27 -19.30
N ILE A 171 -20.74 22.93 -19.32
CA ILE A 171 -20.30 23.73 -20.47
C ILE A 171 -20.17 22.85 -21.73
N ALA A 172 -19.65 21.64 -21.58
CA ALA A 172 -19.52 20.68 -22.66
C ALA A 172 -20.84 19.98 -23.05
N GLY A 173 -21.93 20.20 -22.32
CA GLY A 173 -23.22 19.54 -22.53
C GLY A 173 -23.20 18.04 -22.26
N VAL A 174 -22.23 17.55 -21.47
CA VAL A 174 -22.09 16.13 -21.15
C VAL A 174 -22.98 15.81 -19.94
N GLN A 175 -24.03 15.02 -20.16
CA GLN A 175 -24.79 14.43 -19.05
C GLN A 175 -23.99 13.28 -18.48
N VAL A 176 -23.38 13.50 -17.32
CA VAL A 176 -22.81 12.41 -16.56
C VAL A 176 -23.94 11.74 -15.80
N GLY A 177 -24.21 10.48 -16.15
CA GLY A 177 -24.90 9.57 -15.23
C GLY A 177 -24.04 9.49 -13.99
N ARG A 178 -24.49 10.13 -12.90
CA ARG A 178 -23.76 10.18 -11.63
C ARG A 178 -23.44 8.74 -11.25
N PHE A 179 -22.16 8.36 -11.35
CA PHE A 179 -21.73 7.03 -10.95
C PHE A 179 -21.78 7.01 -9.42
N GLU A 180 -22.88 6.53 -8.86
CA GLU A 180 -23.13 6.55 -7.42
C GLU A 180 -22.39 5.41 -6.69
N GLY A 181 -21.75 4.49 -7.40
CA GLY A 181 -20.93 3.44 -6.79
C GLY A 181 -21.70 2.38 -5.99
N GLU A 182 -23.02 2.56 -5.81
CA GLU A 182 -23.92 1.66 -5.08
C GLU A 182 -24.21 0.36 -5.83
N GLU A 183 -24.00 0.30 -7.16
CA GLU A 183 -24.21 -0.90 -7.97
C GLU A 183 -23.31 -2.09 -7.59
N TRP A 184 -22.22 -1.87 -6.83
CA TRP A 184 -21.28 -2.94 -6.45
C TRP A 184 -21.70 -3.72 -5.18
N GLU A 185 -22.59 -3.19 -4.34
CA GLU A 185 -23.02 -3.88 -3.11
C GLU A 185 -24.23 -4.80 -3.34
N GLU A 186 -25.16 -4.46 -4.25
CA GLU A 186 -26.33 -5.30 -4.54
C GLU A 186 -25.96 -6.67 -5.14
N GLY A 187 -24.80 -6.78 -5.80
CA GLY A 187 -24.33 -8.03 -6.41
C GLY A 187 -23.78 -9.08 -5.44
N ARG A 188 -23.52 -8.75 -4.16
CA ARG A 188 -22.87 -9.67 -3.20
C ARG A 188 -23.85 -10.39 -2.27
N VAL A 189 -25.05 -9.84 -2.05
CA VAL A 189 -26.03 -10.42 -1.12
C VAL A 189 -26.95 -11.47 -1.80
N GLY A 190 -26.90 -11.59 -3.13
CA GLY A 190 -27.86 -12.41 -3.90
C GLY A 190 -27.49 -13.87 -4.19
N ASN A 191 -26.35 -14.40 -3.74
CA ASN A 191 -25.95 -15.77 -4.12
C ASN A 191 -25.33 -16.57 -2.98
N GLY A 192 -26.13 -16.87 -1.96
CA GLY A 192 -25.75 -17.70 -0.81
C GLY A 192 -26.79 -18.70 -0.34
N GLU A 193 -27.98 -18.76 -0.95
CA GLU A 193 -29.01 -19.74 -0.63
C GLU A 193 -29.25 -20.65 -1.84
N ALA A 194 -28.30 -21.56 -2.08
CA ALA A 194 -28.57 -22.75 -2.90
C ALA A 194 -28.98 -23.89 -1.94
N GLU A 195 -30.25 -24.24 -2.05
CA GLU A 195 -30.99 -25.30 -1.40
C GLU A 195 -30.19 -26.60 -1.22
N VAL A 196 -30.20 -27.14 0.00
CA VAL A 196 -29.92 -28.57 0.24
C VAL A 196 -31.28 -29.27 0.29
N GLY A 197 -31.69 -29.82 -0.84
CA GLY A 197 -32.75 -30.82 -0.97
C GLY A 197 -32.19 -32.22 -0.97
#